data_AF-A0A7Y8LYH9-F1
#
_entry.id   AF-A0A7Y8LYH9-F1
#
_cell.length_a   1.000
_cell.length_b   1.000
_cell.length_c   1.000
_cell.angle_alpha   90.00
_cell.angle_beta   90.00
_cell.angle_gamma   90.00
#
_symmetry.space_group_name_H-M   'P 1'
#
loop_
_entity.id
_entity.type
_entity.pdbx_description
1 polymer ?
#
loop_
_entity_poly.entity_id
_entity_poly.type
_entity_poly.pdbx_seq_one_letter_code
_entity_poly.pdbx_strand_id
1 'polypeptide(L)'
;MDNENPKIEFFSDNGMLEIRYFDTPKDHLYRSWRLPESIVHELIAFRIGLKKNKEITFPLQKKTTLCEFTMHTEKFIEIKSLDSRGRTNMTGWSLPSVVVEQLINC
;
A
#
# COMPACT_ATOMS: atom_id res chain seq x y z
N MET A 1 27.51 -10.27 -8.74
CA MET A 1 26.05 -10.32 -8.50
C MET A 1 25.50 -9.09 -9.19
N ASP A 2 24.80 -9.25 -10.31
CA ASP A 2 24.17 -8.08 -10.94
C ASP A 2 23.03 -7.63 -10.02
N ASN A 3 23.22 -6.46 -9.39
CA ASN A 3 22.20 -5.78 -8.63
C ASN A 3 21.16 -5.22 -9.61
N GLU A 4 20.20 -6.04 -10.01
CA GLU A 4 18.97 -5.50 -10.58
C GLU A 4 18.17 -4.87 -9.46
N ASN A 5 17.72 -3.63 -9.68
CA ASN A 5 16.87 -2.92 -8.74
C ASN A 5 15.53 -3.66 -8.58
N PRO A 6 14.88 -3.56 -7.41
CA PRO A 6 13.56 -4.14 -7.21
C PRO A 6 12.58 -3.67 -8.27
N LYS A 7 11.75 -4.60 -8.77
CA LYS A 7 10.76 -4.33 -9.81
C LYS A 7 9.35 -4.41 -9.21
N ILE A 8 8.49 -3.48 -9.60
CA ILE A 8 7.07 -3.48 -9.20
C ILE A 8 6.21 -3.49 -10.46
N GLU A 9 5.19 -4.35 -10.48
CA GLU A 9 4.22 -4.45 -11.56
C GLU A 9 2.80 -4.29 -11.03
N PHE A 10 1.93 -3.72 -11.87
CA PHE A 10 0.54 -3.40 -11.53
C PHE A 10 -0.39 -4.03 -12.56
N PHE A 11 -1.42 -4.74 -12.09
CA PHE A 11 -2.44 -5.36 -12.93
C PHE A 11 -3.83 -5.02 -12.40
N SER A 12 -4.59 -4.24 -13.16
CA SER A 12 -5.99 -3.94 -12.85
C SER A 12 -6.93 -4.96 -13.49
N ASP A 13 -7.83 -5.53 -12.70
CA ASP A 13 -8.89 -6.41 -13.16
C ASP A 13 -10.14 -6.28 -12.28
N ASN A 14 -11.30 -6.01 -12.88
CA ASN A 14 -12.61 -5.95 -12.22
C ASN A 14 -12.66 -5.10 -10.93
N GLY A 15 -12.06 -3.90 -10.94
CA GLY A 15 -12.04 -2.99 -9.80
C GLY A 15 -11.08 -3.41 -8.67
N MET A 16 -10.20 -4.37 -8.94
CA MET A 16 -9.12 -4.81 -8.07
C MET A 16 -7.78 -4.50 -8.73
N LEU A 17 -6.82 -4.01 -7.94
CA LEU A 17 -5.43 -3.86 -8.35
C LEU A 17 -4.60 -4.98 -7.70
N GLU A 18 -3.97 -5.81 -8.53
CA GLU A 18 -2.88 -6.67 -8.10
C GLU A 18 -1.55 -5.91 -8.23
N ILE A 19 -0.80 -5.87 -7.13
CA ILE A 19 0.53 -5.31 -7.06
C ILE A 19 1.51 -6.46 -6.87
N ARG A 20 2.52 -6.58 -7.72
CA ARG A 20 3.58 -7.59 -7.61
C ARG A 20 4.91 -6.91 -7.34
N TYR A 21 5.59 -7.31 -6.27
CA TYR A 21 6.88 -6.79 -5.86
C TYR A 21 7.94 -7.88 -5.96
N PHE A 22 8.89 -7.68 -6.87
CA PHE A 22 10.04 -8.53 -7.10
C PHE A 22 11.24 -7.91 -6.39
N ASP A 23 11.54 -8.41 -5.19
CA ASP A 23 12.71 -7.98 -4.41
C ASP A 23 14.02 -8.42 -5.09
N THR A 24 14.00 -9.58 -5.76
CA THR A 24 15.08 -10.08 -6.62
C THR A 24 14.49 -10.61 -7.93
N PRO A 25 14.43 -9.80 -9.01
CA PRO A 25 13.73 -10.16 -10.25
C PRO A 25 14.19 -11.48 -10.90
N LYS A 26 15.48 -11.81 -10.77
CA LYS A 26 16.09 -13.03 -11.35
C LYS A 26 15.56 -14.33 -10.78
N ASP A 27 15.08 -14.31 -9.53
CA ASP A 27 14.55 -15.51 -8.88
C ASP A 27 13.10 -15.80 -9.30
N HIS A 28 12.48 -14.88 -10.07
CA HIS A 28 11.08 -14.93 -10.47
C HIS A 28 10.07 -15.09 -9.32
N LEU A 29 10.52 -14.87 -8.08
CA LEU A 29 9.70 -14.85 -6.88
C LEU A 29 9.22 -13.42 -6.62
N TYR A 30 7.93 -13.29 -6.30
CA TYR A 30 7.34 -12.00 -5.93
C TYR A 30 6.43 -12.14 -4.72
N ARG A 31 6.29 -11.03 -4.00
CA ARG A 31 5.17 -10.82 -3.07
C ARG A 31 4.06 -10.13 -3.84
N SER A 32 2.81 -10.54 -3.63
CA SER A 32 1.68 -9.83 -4.20
C SER A 32 0.63 -9.44 -3.18
N TRP A 33 -0.02 -8.32 -3.49
CA TRP A 33 -1.18 -7.84 -2.78
C TRP A 33 -2.28 -7.56 -3.80
N ARG A 34 -3.50 -7.98 -3.48
CA ARG A 34 -4.71 -7.63 -4.25
C ARG A 34 -5.58 -6.75 -3.39
N LEU A 35 -5.79 -5.51 -3.83
CA LEU A 35 -6.60 -4.51 -3.13
C LEU A 35 -7.72 -4.01 -4.03
N PRO A 36 -8.89 -3.67 -3.50
CA PRO A 36 -9.87 -2.88 -4.23
C PRO A 36 -9.27 -1.54 -4.67
N GLU A 37 -9.53 -1.11 -5.91
CA GLU A 37 -9.04 0.16 -6.45
C GLU A 37 -9.47 1.36 -5.58
N SER A 38 -10.65 1.30 -4.98
CA SER A 38 -11.12 2.33 -4.05
C SER A 38 -10.22 2.48 -2.82
N ILE A 39 -9.69 1.38 -2.28
CA ILE A 39 -8.72 1.41 -1.16
C ILE A 39 -7.37 1.92 -1.66
N VAL A 40 -6.96 1.57 -2.88
CA VAL A 40 -5.72 2.08 -3.48
C VAL A 40 -5.77 3.60 -3.64
N HIS A 41 -6.89 4.17 -4.10
CA HIS A 41 -7.06 5.62 -4.20
C HIS A 41 -6.95 6.32 -2.83
N GLU A 42 -7.59 5.76 -1.79
CA GLU A 42 -7.47 6.27 -0.41
C GLU A 42 -6.02 6.19 0.10
N LEU A 43 -5.29 5.11 -0.25
CA LEU A 43 -3.89 4.92 0.11
C LEU A 43 -2.97 5.96 -0.56
N ILE A 44 -3.16 6.21 -1.86
CA ILE A 44 -2.43 7.24 -2.62
C ILE A 44 -2.69 8.62 -2.00
N ALA A 45 -3.95 8.96 -1.75
CA ALA A 45 -4.34 10.23 -1.15
C ALA A 45 -3.72 10.42 0.24
N PHE A 46 -3.76 9.38 1.08
CA PHE A 46 -3.12 9.38 2.39
C PHE A 46 -1.61 9.65 2.29
N ARG A 47 -0.89 8.96 1.39
CA ARG A 47 0.56 9.12 1.24
C ARG A 47 0.97 10.48 0.68
N ILE A 48 0.23 11.01 -0.30
CA ILE A 48 0.44 12.37 -0.82
C ILE A 48 0.22 13.40 0.30
N GLY A 49 -0.80 13.21 1.15
CA GLY A 49 -1.06 14.06 2.30
C GLY A 49 0.11 14.08 3.29
N LEU A 50 0.70 12.92 3.59
CA LEU A 50 1.87 12.82 4.46
C LEU A 50 3.09 13.56 3.91
N LYS A 51 3.38 13.46 2.62
CA LYS A 51 4.53 14.15 1.99
C LYS A 51 4.47 15.68 2.12
N LYS A 52 3.27 16.25 2.29
CA LYS A 52 3.08 17.70 2.49
C LYS A 52 3.36 18.14 3.92
N ASN A 53 3.34 17.22 4.89
CA ASN A 53 3.59 17.52 6.29
C ASN A 53 5.09 17.34 6.60
N LYS A 54 5.75 18.42 7.04
CA LYS A 54 7.19 18.43 7.32
C LYS A 54 7.57 17.73 8.63
N GLU A 55 6.62 17.52 9.53
CA GLU A 55 6.83 16.84 10.82
C GLU A 55 5.87 15.65 10.91
N ILE A 56 6.44 14.45 10.88
CA ILE A 56 5.72 13.19 11.03
C ILE A 56 6.16 12.55 12.35
N THR A 57 5.20 12.31 13.24
CA THR A 57 5.40 11.52 14.46
C THR A 57 4.63 10.22 14.35
N PHE A 58 5.27 9.10 14.69
CA PHE A 58 4.65 7.77 14.67
C PHE A 58 4.13 7.38 16.07
N PRO A 59 3.07 6.54 16.17
CA PRO A 59 2.33 5.96 15.06
C PRO A 59 1.40 6.97 14.37
N LEU A 60 1.32 6.88 13.04
CA LEU A 60 0.31 7.59 12.26
C LEU A 60 -0.90 6.69 12.03
N GLN A 61 -2.09 7.24 12.20
CA GLN A 61 -3.33 6.52 11.94
C GLN A 61 -4.29 7.42 11.18
N LYS A 62 -4.91 6.87 10.14
CA LYS A 62 -5.96 7.54 9.37
C LYS A 62 -7.08 6.56 9.07
N LYS A 63 -8.28 6.88 9.54
CA LYS A 63 -9.49 6.11 9.26
C LYS A 63 -10.34 6.82 8.21
N THR A 64 -10.83 6.07 7.23
CA THR A 64 -11.79 6.50 6.21
C THR A 64 -13.10 5.71 6.39
N THR A 65 -14.03 5.83 5.44
CA THR A 65 -15.24 4.99 5.42
C THR A 65 -14.97 3.58 4.91
N LEU A 66 -13.88 3.38 4.15
CA LEU A 66 -13.55 2.12 3.47
C LEU A 66 -12.42 1.35 4.16
N CYS A 67 -11.48 2.05 4.78
CA CYS A 67 -10.27 1.45 5.33
C CYS A 67 -9.68 2.27 6.48
N GLU A 68 -8.77 1.63 7.20
CA GLU A 68 -7.92 2.24 8.20
C GLU A 68 -6.46 2.01 7.82
N PHE A 69 -5.69 3.09 7.79
CA PHE A 69 -4.25 3.09 7.58
C PHE A 69 -3.55 3.27 8.92
N THR A 70 -2.53 2.45 9.16
CA THR A 70 -1.64 2.61 10.32
C THR A 70 -0.19 2.52 9.87
N MET A 71 0.65 3.44 10.33
CA MET A 71 2.10 3.39 10.16
C MET A 71 2.75 3.47 11.54
N HIS A 72 3.44 2.40 11.94
CA HIS A 72 4.29 2.42 13.15
C HIS A 72 5.70 2.92 12.85
N THR A 73 6.12 2.83 11.59
CA THR A 73 7.39 3.32 11.07
C THR A 73 7.17 3.85 9.66
N GLU A 74 8.17 4.49 9.06
CA GLU A 74 8.12 4.93 7.67
C GLU A 74 8.16 3.79 6.64
N LYS A 75 8.46 2.55 7.06
CA LYS A 75 8.79 1.44 6.15
C LYS A 75 7.56 0.70 5.61
N PHE A 76 6.49 0.64 6.38
CA PHE A 76 5.30 -0.14 6.06
C PHE A 76 4.03 0.65 6.36
N ILE A 77 3.01 0.41 5.54
CA ILE A 77 1.65 0.90 5.76
C ILE A 77 0.77 -0.33 5.96
N GLU A 78 0.23 -0.46 7.17
CA GLU A 78 -0.81 -1.43 7.49
C GLU A 78 -2.16 -0.86 7.04
N ILE A 79 -2.94 -1.69 6.36
CA ILE A 79 -4.23 -1.33 5.78
C ILE A 79 -5.24 -2.36 6.27
N LYS A 80 -6.31 -1.91 6.92
CA LYS A 80 -7.45 -2.76 7.28
C LYS A 80 -8.68 -2.28 6.54
N SER A 81 -9.36 -3.14 5.80
CA SER A 81 -10.65 -2.74 5.24
C SER A 81 -11.74 -2.69 6.31
N LEU A 82 -12.73 -1.83 6.08
CA LEU A 82 -13.85 -1.63 6.97
C LEU A 82 -15.13 -2.18 6.35
N ASP A 83 -16.02 -2.69 7.18
CA ASP A 83 -17.39 -3.02 6.78
C ASP A 83 -18.26 -1.76 6.67
N SER A 84 -19.51 -1.93 6.22
CA SER A 84 -20.47 -0.82 6.11
C SER A 84 -20.82 -0.13 7.43
N ARG A 85 -20.38 -0.68 8.58
CA ARG A 85 -20.53 -0.09 9.91
C ARG A 85 -19.21 0.50 10.43
N GLY A 86 -18.17 0.56 9.61
CA GLY A 86 -16.86 1.12 9.98
C GLY A 86 -16.03 0.22 10.91
N ARG A 87 -16.36 -1.08 11.00
CA ARG A 87 -15.62 -2.07 11.80
C ARG A 87 -14.57 -2.74 10.92
N THR A 88 -13.40 -3.04 11.48
CA THR A 88 -12.35 -3.76 10.76
C THR A 88 -12.88 -5.13 10.35
N ASN A 89 -12.81 -5.44 9.07
CA ASN A 89 -13.06 -6.78 8.57
C ASN A 89 -11.79 -7.64 8.70
N MET A 90 -11.88 -8.93 8.32
CA MET A 90 -10.73 -9.84 8.38
C MET A 90 -9.68 -9.61 7.28
N THR A 91 -9.92 -8.68 6.35
CA THR A 91 -9.02 -8.42 5.23
C THR A 91 -8.14 -7.23 5.56
N GLY A 92 -6.84 -7.48 5.56
CA GLY A 92 -5.83 -6.44 5.74
C GLY A 92 -4.59 -6.72 4.92
N TRP A 93 -3.81 -5.68 4.71
CA TRP A 93 -2.59 -5.72 3.91
C TRP A 93 -1.50 -4.94 4.62
N SER A 94 -0.26 -5.42 4.51
CA SER A 94 0.93 -4.67 4.92
C SER A 94 1.76 -4.43 3.68
N LEU A 95 1.80 -3.17 3.22
CA LEU A 95 2.55 -2.78 2.02
C LEU A 95 3.83 -2.04 2.42
N PRO A 96 4.99 -2.41 1.85
CA PRO A 96 6.18 -1.60 1.97
C PRO A 96 5.94 -0.20 1.39
N SER A 97 6.41 0.85 2.06
CA SER A 97 6.24 2.22 1.57
C SER A 97 6.83 2.41 0.18
N VAL A 98 7.92 1.72 -0.17
CA VAL A 98 8.51 1.76 -1.53
C VAL A 98 7.53 1.30 -2.61
N VAL A 99 6.65 0.35 -2.30
CA VAL A 99 5.59 -0.10 -3.22
C VAL A 99 4.55 1.01 -3.40
N VAL A 100 4.15 1.65 -2.30
CA VAL A 100 3.19 2.76 -2.32
C VAL A 100 3.76 3.99 -3.02
N GLU A 101 5.06 4.24 -2.93
CA GLU A 101 5.72 5.30 -3.68
C GLU A 101 5.63 5.09 -5.20
N GLN A 102 5.74 3.85 -5.68
CA GLN A 102 5.55 3.55 -7.10
C GLN A 102 4.10 3.71 -7.54
N LEU A 103 3.11 3.36 -6.71
CA LEU A 103 1.69 3.58 -7.01
C LEU A 103 1.35 5.04 -7.30
N ILE A 104 2.06 5.99 -6.66
CA ILE A 104 1.83 7.43 -6.86
C ILE A 104 2.36 7.91 -8.21
N ASN A 105 3.36 7.22 -8.76
CA ASN A 105 4.05 7.61 -10.00
C ASN A 105 3.52 6.86 -11.23
N CYS A 106 2.53 5.97 -11.06
CA CYS A 106 1.86 5.25 -12.15
C CYS A 106 0.74 6.05 -12.79
#